data_AF-A0A535B4C6-F1
#
_entry.id   AF-A0A535B4C6-F1
#
_cell.length_a   1.000
_cell.length_b   1.000
_cell.length_c   1.000
_cell.angle_alpha   90.00
_cell.angle_beta   90.00
_cell.angle_gamma   90.00
#
_symmetry.space_group_name_H-M   'P 1'
#
loop_
_entity.id
_entity.type
_entity.pdbx_description
1 polymer ?
#
loop_
_entity_poly.entity_id
_entity_poly.type
_entity_poly.pdbx_seq_one_letter_code
_entity_poly.pdbx_strand_id
1 'polypeptide(L)'
;MRRCAYCGDRIGFWSRVCSDCKKLMTRVEELRGKVGYGEFLDGLERTGVAKEKIVVFLKADPDGNGSVQDQVTAEMAMELMKVMGISGQQTPQEVKRIRDSVTKDSK
;
A
#
# COMPACT_ATOMS: atom_id res chain seq x y z
N MET A 1 -21.11 6.27 -14.66
CA MET A 1 -20.38 6.61 -13.42
C MET A 1 -19.38 5.50 -13.16
N ARG A 2 -18.09 5.80 -12.95
CA ARG A 2 -17.04 4.78 -12.71
C ARG A 2 -16.81 4.60 -11.21
N ARG A 3 -16.08 3.55 -10.82
CA ARG A 3 -15.61 3.33 -9.45
C ARG A 3 -14.11 3.59 -9.35
N CYS A 4 -13.67 4.09 -8.21
CA CYS A 4 -12.25 4.27 -7.90
C CYS A 4 -11.55 2.93 -7.85
N ALA A 5 -10.41 2.82 -8.55
CA ALA A 5 -9.62 1.60 -8.58
C ALA A 5 -9.06 1.19 -7.21
N TYR A 6 -8.97 2.13 -6.25
CA TYR A 6 -8.41 1.89 -4.92
C TYR A 6 -9.47 1.67 -3.84
N CYS A 7 -10.50 2.51 -3.77
CA CYS A 7 -11.51 2.43 -2.70
C CYS A 7 -12.89 1.96 -3.18
N GLY A 8 -13.13 1.84 -4.48
CA GLY A 8 -14.44 1.46 -5.04
C GLY A 8 -15.50 2.56 -5.01
N ASP A 9 -15.19 3.75 -4.50
CA ASP A 9 -16.10 4.91 -4.46
C ASP A 9 -16.48 5.40 -5.85
N ARG A 10 -17.67 6.01 -5.95
CA ARG A 10 -18.15 6.61 -7.20
C ARG A 10 -17.26 7.79 -7.61
N ILE A 11 -16.88 7.80 -8.88
CA ILE A 11 -16.06 8.85 -9.47
C ILE A 11 -16.63 9.33 -10.80
N GLY A 12 -16.27 10.58 -11.14
CA GLY A 12 -16.55 11.18 -12.44
C GLY A 12 -15.97 10.34 -13.59
N PHE A 13 -16.58 10.48 -14.77
CA PHE A 13 -16.33 9.60 -15.92
C PHE A 13 -14.87 9.62 -16.42
N TRP A 14 -14.14 10.70 -16.12
CA TRP A 14 -12.78 10.99 -16.63
C TRP A 14 -11.64 10.62 -15.67
N SER A 15 -11.92 10.21 -14.43
CA SER A 15 -10.86 9.84 -13.47
C SER A 15 -10.85 8.34 -13.19
N ARG A 16 -9.68 7.74 -12.90
CA ARG A 16 -9.53 6.36 -12.38
C ARG A 16 -9.49 6.33 -10.83
N VAL A 17 -9.20 7.48 -10.22
CA VAL A 17 -8.92 7.61 -8.77
C VAL A 17 -9.68 8.81 -8.19
N CYS A 18 -10.35 8.62 -7.04
CA CYS A 18 -11.07 9.69 -6.33
C CYS A 18 -10.11 10.66 -5.63
N SER A 19 -10.61 11.81 -5.17
CA SER A 19 -9.80 12.83 -4.48
C SER A 19 -9.04 12.29 -3.27
N ASP A 20 -9.68 11.46 -2.46
CA ASP A 20 -9.09 10.96 -1.22
C ASP A 20 -7.98 9.94 -1.52
N CYS A 21 -8.22 9.03 -2.46
CA CYS A 21 -7.17 8.09 -2.88
C CYS A 21 -6.01 8.82 -3.57
N LYS A 22 -6.24 9.96 -4.25
CA LYS A 22 -5.14 10.81 -4.74
C LYS A 22 -4.31 11.38 -3.59
N LYS A 23 -4.95 11.92 -2.54
CA LYS A 23 -4.25 12.41 -1.33
C LYS A 23 -3.43 11.30 -0.67
N LEU A 24 -4.02 10.11 -0.53
CA LEU A 24 -3.33 8.96 0.02
C LEU A 24 -2.14 8.55 -0.85
N MET A 25 -2.27 8.49 -2.18
CA MET A 25 -1.16 8.18 -3.08
C MET A 25 0.01 9.16 -2.93
N THR A 26 -0.28 10.47 -2.94
CA THR A 26 0.76 11.50 -2.70
C THR A 26 1.45 11.25 -1.37
N ARG A 27 0.68 10.93 -0.32
CA ARG A 27 1.25 10.68 1.01
C ARG A 27 2.07 9.38 1.07
N VAL A 28 1.67 8.35 0.33
CA VAL A 28 2.44 7.11 0.18
C VAL A 28 3.78 7.41 -0.48
N GLU A 29 3.81 8.18 -1.58
CA GLU A 29 5.04 8.55 -2.28
C GLU A 29 6.01 9.35 -1.40
N GLU A 30 5.48 10.21 -0.53
CA GLU A 30 6.30 10.98 0.41
C GLU A 30 6.96 10.13 1.49
N LEU A 31 6.26 9.10 1.98
CA LEU A 31 6.64 8.32 3.17
C LEU A 31 7.33 6.99 2.86
N ARG A 32 7.01 6.36 1.73
CA ARG A 32 7.55 5.06 1.33
C ARG A 32 9.08 5.06 1.36
N GLY A 33 9.67 4.03 1.96
CA GLY A 33 11.12 3.86 2.11
C GLY A 33 11.82 4.88 3.03
N LYS A 34 11.09 5.82 3.66
CA LYS A 34 11.69 6.83 4.56
C LYS A 34 11.33 6.64 6.03
N VAL A 35 10.21 5.98 6.31
CA VAL A 35 9.66 5.82 7.66
C VAL A 35 9.29 4.37 7.92
N GLY A 36 9.15 4.00 9.20
CA GLY A 36 8.64 2.69 9.60
C GLY A 36 7.14 2.52 9.29
N TYR A 37 6.62 1.29 9.38
CA TYR A 37 5.22 0.99 9.02
C TYR A 37 4.21 1.71 9.92
N GLY A 38 4.49 1.83 11.23
CA GLY A 38 3.65 2.58 12.16
C GLY A 38 3.56 4.07 11.79
N GLU A 39 4.72 4.71 11.59
CA GLU A 39 4.79 6.12 11.16
C GLU A 39 4.17 6.35 9.77
N PHE A 40 4.26 5.35 8.89
CA PHE A 40 3.58 5.35 7.61
C PHE A 40 2.05 5.40 7.79
N LEU A 41 1.49 4.54 8.66
CA LEU A 41 0.06 4.53 8.96
C LEU A 41 -0.39 5.86 9.60
N ASP A 42 0.36 6.36 10.59
CA ASP A 42 0.11 7.67 11.20
C ASP A 42 0.13 8.79 10.14
N GLY A 43 1.05 8.68 9.18
CA GLY A 43 1.17 9.60 8.07
C GLY A 43 -0.03 9.60 7.12
N LEU A 44 -0.66 8.44 6.91
CA LEU A 44 -1.91 8.32 6.16
C LEU A 44 -3.10 8.86 6.95
N GLU A 45 -3.18 8.59 8.25
CA GLU A 45 -4.26 9.12 9.11
C GLU A 45 -4.26 10.66 9.14
N ARG A 46 -3.08 11.29 9.11
CA ARG A 46 -2.93 12.77 9.02
C ARG A 46 -3.50 13.39 7.74
N THR A 47 -3.83 12.61 6.71
CA THR A 47 -4.49 13.12 5.50
C THR A 47 -5.95 13.53 5.72
N GLY A 48 -6.53 13.17 6.88
CA GLY A 48 -7.94 13.39 7.20
C GLY A 48 -8.91 12.47 6.46
N VAL A 49 -8.40 11.46 5.74
CA VAL A 49 -9.23 10.44 5.11
C VAL A 49 -9.72 9.45 6.17
N ALA A 50 -10.99 9.03 6.07
CA ALA A 50 -11.58 8.09 7.01
C ALA A 50 -10.78 6.77 7.09
N LYS A 51 -10.62 6.24 8.30
CA LYS A 51 -9.81 5.06 8.57
C LYS A 51 -10.25 3.84 7.78
N GLU A 52 -11.55 3.63 7.64
CA GLU A 52 -12.13 2.52 6.88
C GLU A 52 -11.69 2.59 5.41
N LYS A 53 -11.64 3.81 4.85
CA LYS A 53 -11.22 4.06 3.48
C LYS A 53 -9.71 3.88 3.29
N ILE A 54 -8.91 4.25 4.29
CA ILE A 54 -7.47 3.96 4.32
C ILE A 54 -7.23 2.44 4.28
N VAL A 55 -7.97 1.67 5.08
CA VAL A 55 -7.85 0.20 5.10
C VAL A 55 -8.20 -0.41 3.74
N VAL A 56 -9.26 0.06 3.07
CA VAL A 56 -9.60 -0.41 1.71
C VAL A 56 -8.52 -0.03 0.71
N PHE A 57 -8.03 1.21 0.77
CA PHE A 57 -6.95 1.70 -0.09
C PHE A 57 -5.67 0.86 0.05
N LEU A 58 -5.28 0.51 1.28
CA LEU A 58 -4.08 -0.29 1.55
C LEU A 58 -4.15 -1.70 0.94
N LYS A 59 -5.35 -2.27 0.88
CA LYS A 59 -5.60 -3.61 0.32
C LYS A 59 -5.77 -3.59 -1.20
N ALA A 60 -5.88 -2.42 -1.82
CA ALA A 60 -6.10 -2.31 -3.25
C ALA A 60 -4.88 -2.78 -4.04
N ASP A 61 -5.13 -3.58 -5.07
CA ASP A 61 -4.15 -4.07 -6.03
C ASP A 61 -4.61 -3.72 -7.46
N PRO A 62 -4.66 -2.42 -7.82
CA PRO A 62 -5.28 -1.96 -9.05
C PRO A 62 -4.51 -2.34 -10.32
N ASP A 63 -3.21 -2.64 -10.18
CA ASP A 63 -2.30 -2.95 -11.29
C ASP A 63 -1.75 -4.39 -11.23
N GLY A 64 -2.22 -5.21 -10.27
CA GLY A 64 -1.85 -6.63 -10.15
C GLY A 64 -0.45 -6.90 -9.58
N ASN A 65 0.26 -5.85 -9.14
CA ASN A 65 1.64 -5.92 -8.66
C ASN A 65 1.73 -6.17 -7.14
N GLY A 66 0.63 -6.51 -6.49
CA GLY A 66 0.55 -6.56 -5.03
C GLY A 66 -0.10 -5.31 -4.48
N SER A 67 -0.75 -5.47 -3.32
CA SER A 67 -1.48 -4.38 -2.70
C SER A 67 -0.56 -3.23 -2.33
N VAL A 68 -1.12 -2.03 -2.12
CA VAL A 68 -0.34 -0.89 -1.62
C VAL A 68 0.44 -1.26 -0.34
N GLN A 69 -0.16 -2.06 0.54
CA GLN A 69 0.51 -2.58 1.72
C GLN A 69 1.69 -3.51 1.38
N ASP A 70 1.52 -4.41 0.41
CA ASP A 70 2.58 -5.34 -0.02
C ASP A 70 3.78 -4.56 -0.61
N GLN A 71 3.50 -3.50 -1.37
CA GLN A 71 4.51 -2.63 -1.96
C GLN A 71 5.33 -1.89 -0.90
N VAL A 72 4.66 -1.23 0.05
CA VAL A 72 5.31 -0.50 1.13
C VAL A 72 6.13 -1.44 2.02
N THR A 73 5.59 -2.62 2.32
CA THR A 73 6.29 -3.64 3.13
C THR A 73 7.54 -4.17 2.44
N ALA A 74 7.47 -4.41 1.13
CA ALA A 74 8.62 -4.86 0.35
C ALA A 74 9.74 -3.81 0.35
N GLU A 75 9.39 -2.54 0.14
CA GLU A 75 10.36 -1.44 0.17
C GLU A 75 11.02 -1.27 1.53
N MET A 76 10.24 -1.34 2.61
CA MET A 76 10.80 -1.28 3.97
C MET A 76 11.79 -2.40 4.23
N ALA A 77 11.45 -3.62 3.83
CA ALA A 77 12.31 -4.76 4.08
C ALA A 77 13.58 -4.72 3.21
N MET A 78 13.52 -4.19 1.99
CA MET A 78 14.71 -3.89 1.19
C MET A 78 15.62 -2.88 1.88
N GLU A 79 15.08 -1.79 2.43
CA GLU A 79 15.89 -0.81 3.16
C GLU A 79 16.57 -1.43 4.40
N LEU A 80 15.86 -2.29 5.14
CA LEU A 80 16.46 -3.03 6.25
C LEU A 80 17.59 -3.95 5.79
N MET A 81 17.39 -4.73 4.70
CA MET A 81 18.45 -5.59 4.14
C MET A 81 19.68 -4.79 3.72
N LYS A 82 19.46 -3.63 3.09
CA LYS A 82 20.53 -2.71 2.69
C LYS A 82 21.34 -2.21 3.89
N VAL A 83 20.67 -1.82 4.98
CA VAL A 83 21.35 -1.41 6.22
C VAL A 83 22.14 -2.58 6.84
N MET A 84 21.62 -3.80 6.75
CA MET A 84 22.28 -5.00 7.28
C MET A 84 23.39 -5.56 6.38
N GLY A 85 23.65 -4.95 5.21
CA GLY A 85 24.64 -5.46 4.26
C GLY A 85 24.25 -6.77 3.58
N ILE A 86 22.97 -7.14 3.62
CA ILE A 86 22.45 -8.37 3.02
C ILE A 86 22.05 -8.05 1.58
N SER A 87 22.66 -8.73 0.61
CA SER A 87 22.25 -8.64 -0.80
C SER A 87 21.01 -9.49 -1.05
N GLY A 88 19.85 -8.86 -1.17
CA GLY A 88 18.59 -9.49 -1.53
C GLY A 88 17.66 -8.47 -2.21
N GLN A 89 16.76 -8.95 -3.08
CA GLN A 89 15.65 -8.16 -3.59
C GLN A 89 14.39 -8.67 -2.92
N GLN A 90 13.64 -7.79 -2.25
CA GLN A 90 12.32 -8.12 -1.73
C GLN A 90 11.29 -7.41 -2.59
N THR A 91 10.51 -8.19 -3.32
CA THR A 91 9.50 -7.67 -4.25
C THR A 91 8.10 -7.67 -3.62
N PRO A 92 7.21 -6.75 -4.04
CA PRO A 92 5.82 -6.75 -3.59
C PRO A 92 5.10 -8.08 -3.82
N GLN A 93 5.42 -8.78 -4.92
CA GLN A 93 4.86 -10.08 -5.26
C GLN A 93 5.35 -11.21 -4.35
N GLU A 94 6.59 -11.14 -3.85
CA GLU A 94 7.08 -12.06 -2.83
C GLU A 94 6.39 -11.83 -1.48
N VAL A 95 6.20 -10.56 -1.10
CA VAL A 95 5.44 -10.21 0.10
C VAL A 95 4.01 -10.74 0.02
N LYS A 96 3.33 -10.52 -1.12
CA LYS A 96 2.00 -11.07 -1.39
C LYS A 96 1.98 -12.60 -1.23
N ARG A 97 2.96 -13.31 -1.82
CA ARG A 97 3.09 -14.77 -1.70
C ARG A 97 3.25 -15.25 -0.25
N ILE A 98 4.11 -14.58 0.53
CA ILE A 98 4.32 -14.90 1.95
C ILE A 98 3.04 -14.69 2.76
N ARG A 99 2.35 -13.57 2.54
CA ARG A 99 1.08 -13.28 3.21
C ARG A 99 0.03 -14.36 2.91
N ASP A 100 -0.08 -14.75 1.65
CA ASP A 100 -1.04 -15.75 1.20
C ASP A 100 -0.69 -17.15 1.73
N SER A 101 0.59 -17.52 1.85
CA SER A 101 1.02 -18.80 2.44
C SER A 101 0.72 -18.87 3.94
N VAL A 102 1.04 -17.83 4.70
CA VAL A 102 0.75 -17.76 6.14
C VAL A 102 -0.77 -17.84 6.41
N THR A 103 -1.57 -17.22 5.55
CA THR A 103 -3.04 -17.27 5.63
C THR A 103 -3.57 -18.68 5.32
N LYS A 104 -2.93 -19.40 4.39
CA LYS A 104 -3.33 -20.75 3.99
C LYS A 104 -3.00 -21.79 5.06
N ASP A 105 -1.88 -21.65 5.75
CA ASP A 105 -1.44 -22.55 6.83
C ASP A 105 -2.21 -22.34 8.15
N SER A 106 -2.99 -21.26 8.24
CA SER A 106 -3.83 -20.93 9.40
C SER A 106 -5.27 -21.45 9.29
N LYS A 107 -5.57 -22.35 8.34
CA LYS A 107 -6.90 -22.94 8.10
C LYS A 107 -6.92 -24.45 8.26
#